data_AF-H9FFA3-F1
#
_entry.id   AF-H9FFA3-F1
#
_cell.length_a   1.000
_cell.length_b   1.000
_cell.length_c   1.000
_cell.angle_alpha   90.00
_cell.angle_beta   90.00
_cell.angle_gamma   90.00
#
_symmetry.space_group_name_H-M   'P 1'
#
loop_
_entity.id
_entity.type
_entity.pdbx_description
1 polymer ?
#
loop_
_entity_poly.entity_id
_entity_poly.type
_entity_poly.pdbx_seq_one_letter_code
_entity_poly.pdbx_strand_id
1 'polypeptide(L)'
;ELQGYESTDFVSYFKDGLKYKAGGVASGLNHVLTNDLTAKRLLHVKGRRVVRATEVPLSWDSFNKGDCFIIDLGTKIYQWCGSSCNKYERLKANQVATGIRYNERKGRSELIVVEEGSEPSELIKVLGGKPELPDGGDDDDII
;
A
#
# COMPACT_ATOMS: atom_id res chain seq x y z
N GLU A 1 12.07 11.02 16.83
CA GLU A 1 11.18 10.67 15.70
C GLU A 1 9.82 10.24 16.22
N LEU A 2 8.74 10.73 15.59
CA LEU A 2 7.34 10.37 15.89
C LEU A 2 6.69 9.88 14.60
N GLN A 3 5.86 8.83 14.66
CA GLN A 3 5.23 8.25 13.47
C GLN A 3 4.39 9.30 12.71
N GLY A 4 4.67 9.45 11.41
CA GLY A 4 4.00 10.43 10.54
C GLY A 4 4.58 11.84 10.61
N TYR A 5 5.40 12.13 11.62
CA TYR A 5 6.03 13.44 11.86
C TYR A 5 7.56 13.30 11.97
N GLU A 6 8.14 12.38 11.20
CA GLU A 6 9.57 12.15 11.20
C GLU A 6 10.35 13.32 10.58
N SER A 7 11.56 13.57 11.10
CA SER A 7 12.47 14.58 10.57
C SER A 7 12.91 14.27 9.14
N THR A 8 13.24 15.31 8.37
CA THR A 8 13.77 15.15 7.01
C THR A 8 15.06 14.34 6.97
N ASP A 9 15.91 14.49 7.99
CA ASP A 9 17.17 13.75 8.11
C ASP A 9 16.89 12.25 8.28
N PHE A 10 15.94 11.89 9.14
CA PHE A 10 15.55 10.50 9.34
C PHE A 10 14.93 9.88 8.09
N VAL A 11 13.97 10.56 7.47
CA VAL A 11 13.33 10.11 6.22
C VAL A 11 14.36 9.91 5.11
N SER A 12 15.40 10.74 5.07
CA SER A 12 16.44 10.68 4.03
C SER A 12 17.22 9.35 4.01
N TYR A 13 17.24 8.60 5.10
CA TYR A 13 17.89 7.28 5.18
C TYR A 13 17.12 6.21 4.39
N PHE A 14 15.81 6.38 4.19
CA PHE A 14 14.94 5.38 3.57
C PHE A 14 14.52 5.84 2.17
N LYS A 15 15.39 5.62 1.18
CA LYS A 15 15.17 6.07 -0.21
C LYS A 15 13.91 5.50 -0.86
N ASP A 16 13.49 4.31 -0.44
CA ASP A 16 12.29 3.63 -0.92
C ASP A 16 11.01 4.01 -0.14
N GLY A 17 11.12 4.92 0.84
CA GLY A 17 10.02 5.36 1.69
C GLY A 17 9.89 4.56 2.99
N LEU A 18 8.88 4.92 3.78
CA LEU A 18 8.56 4.28 5.07
C LEU A 18 7.35 3.36 4.93
N LYS A 19 7.43 2.19 5.57
CA LYS A 19 6.31 1.23 5.63
C LYS A 19 5.90 1.04 7.09
N TYR A 20 4.68 1.42 7.43
CA TYR A 20 4.11 1.16 8.75
C TYR A 20 3.30 -0.12 8.70
N LYS A 21 3.74 -1.11 9.50
CA LYS A 21 3.04 -2.39 9.67
C LYS A 21 2.14 -2.29 10.89
N ALA A 22 0.91 -2.77 10.80
CA ALA A 22 0.03 -2.82 11.95
C ALA A 22 0.51 -3.87 12.95
N GLY A 23 0.41 -3.61 14.26
CA GLY A 23 0.84 -4.52 15.33
C GLY A 23 2.26 -4.27 15.86
N GLY A 24 2.80 -5.20 16.66
CA GLY A 24 4.14 -5.11 17.23
C GLY A 24 4.53 -6.35 18.04
N VAL A 25 5.43 -6.20 19.01
CA VAL A 25 5.87 -7.32 19.88
C VAL A 25 4.68 -7.97 20.59
N ALA A 26 3.72 -7.17 21.06
CA ALA A 26 2.52 -7.67 21.74
C ALA A 26 1.63 -8.55 20.83
N SER A 27 1.65 -8.33 19.52
CA SER A 27 0.93 -9.15 18.54
C SER A 27 1.80 -10.27 17.94
N GLY A 28 3.00 -10.51 18.48
CA GLY A 28 3.91 -11.56 18.03
C GLY A 28 4.58 -11.30 16.69
N LEU A 29 4.58 -10.05 16.20
CA LEU A 29 5.25 -9.71 14.94
C LEU A 29 6.76 -9.76 15.10
N ASN A 30 7.39 -10.67 14.37
CA ASN A 30 8.84 -10.71 14.20
C ASN A 30 9.23 -10.15 12.83
N HIS A 31 10.29 -9.36 12.78
CA HIS A 31 10.89 -8.91 11.52
C HIS A 31 11.78 -10.01 10.91
N VAL A 32 11.20 -11.19 10.66
CA VAL A 32 11.86 -12.24 9.88
C VAL A 32 11.53 -11.99 8.42
N LEU A 33 12.54 -11.98 7.54
CA LEU A 33 12.34 -11.95 6.08
C LEU A 33 11.70 -13.29 5.66
N THR A 34 10.37 -13.35 5.71
CA THR A 34 9.61 -14.53 5.36
C THR A 34 9.33 -14.49 3.86
N ASN A 35 9.63 -15.58 3.14
CA ASN A 35 9.15 -15.80 1.78
C ASN A 35 7.65 -16.15 1.85
N ASP A 36 6.84 -15.20 2.34
CA ASP A 36 5.59 -15.50 3.02
C ASP A 36 4.52 -16.10 2.11
N LEU A 37 4.09 -15.51 1.00
CA LEU A 37 3.02 -16.05 0.14
C LEU A 37 1.63 -16.32 0.80
N THR A 38 1.45 -16.16 2.11
CA THR A 38 0.15 -16.29 2.82
C THR A 38 -0.42 -14.95 3.29
N ALA A 39 0.33 -13.86 3.07
CA ALA A 39 -0.09 -12.52 3.44
C ALA A 39 -1.47 -12.16 2.87
N LYS A 40 -2.22 -11.40 3.69
CA LYS A 40 -3.53 -10.84 3.32
C LYS A 40 -3.68 -9.48 4.00
N ARG A 41 -3.30 -8.42 3.29
CA ARG A 41 -3.27 -7.04 3.83
C ARG A 41 -3.51 -5.99 2.75
N LEU A 42 -3.87 -4.79 3.20
CA LEU A 42 -4.03 -3.60 2.37
C LEU A 42 -3.04 -2.53 2.83
N LEU A 43 -2.31 -1.93 1.89
CA LEU A 43 -1.46 -0.77 2.16
C LEU A 43 -2.03 0.44 1.44
N HIS A 44 -2.27 1.51 2.19
CA HIS A 44 -2.58 2.82 1.64
C HIS A 44 -1.27 3.55 1.32
N VAL A 45 -1.08 3.91 0.05
CA VAL A 45 0.11 4.61 -0.43
C VAL A 45 -0.25 6.08 -0.62
N LYS A 46 0.27 6.93 0.26
CA LYS A 46 -0.02 8.37 0.27
C LYS A 46 1.24 9.20 0.48
N GLY A 47 1.21 10.43 -0.01
CA GLY A 47 2.21 11.46 0.22
C GLY A 47 2.81 12.01 -1.07
N ARG A 48 3.00 13.33 -1.11
CA ARG A 48 3.54 14.03 -2.28
C ARG A 48 5.07 14.11 -2.34
N ARG A 49 5.71 14.39 -1.20
CA ARG A 49 7.19 14.49 -1.09
C ARG A 49 7.80 13.20 -0.57
N VAL A 50 7.19 12.67 0.47
CA VAL A 50 7.61 11.45 1.16
C VAL A 50 6.44 10.48 1.08
N VAL A 51 6.62 9.41 0.32
CA VAL A 51 5.58 8.39 0.21
C VAL A 51 5.69 7.44 1.39
N ARG A 52 4.54 7.21 2.01
CA ARG A 52 4.36 6.27 3.10
C ARG A 52 3.38 5.19 2.66
N ALA A 53 3.69 3.95 3.00
CA ALA A 53 2.80 2.81 2.82
C ALA A 53 2.31 2.38 4.21
N THR A 54 1.06 2.68 4.51
CA THR A 54 0.44 2.39 5.82
C THR A 54 -0.49 1.21 5.70
N GLU A 55 -0.32 0.19 6.55
CA GLU A 55 -1.26 -0.92 6.62
C GLU A 55 -2.60 -0.46 7.19
N VAL A 56 -3.68 -0.73 6.45
CA VAL A 56 -5.07 -0.33 6.75
C VAL A 56 -5.99 -1.56 6.66
N PRO A 57 -7.22 -1.52 7.21
CA PRO A 57 -8.17 -2.63 7.09
C PRO A 57 -8.40 -3.04 5.63
N LEU A 58 -8.35 -4.34 5.35
CA LEU A 58 -8.63 -4.89 4.01
C LEU A 58 -10.15 -4.89 3.74
N SER A 59 -10.72 -3.70 3.54
CA SER A 59 -12.11 -3.46 3.15
C SER A 59 -12.22 -2.23 2.25
N TRP A 60 -13.34 -2.10 1.54
CA TRP A 60 -13.61 -0.93 0.70
C TRP A 60 -13.68 0.39 1.49
N ASP A 61 -13.96 0.34 2.80
CA ASP A 61 -14.01 1.53 3.66
C ASP A 61 -12.67 2.27 3.77
N SER A 62 -11.56 1.58 3.48
CA SER A 62 -10.23 2.17 3.48
C SER A 62 -9.88 2.89 2.17
N PHE A 63 -10.63 2.65 1.09
CA PHE A 63 -10.30 3.16 -0.24
C PHE A 63 -10.84 4.57 -0.48
N ASN A 64 -10.17 5.31 -1.36
CA ASN A 64 -10.65 6.55 -1.93
C ASN A 64 -10.19 6.67 -3.39
N LYS A 65 -10.80 7.58 -4.15
CA LYS A 65 -10.51 7.76 -5.58
C LYS A 65 -9.16 8.43 -5.87
N GLY A 66 -8.63 9.20 -4.92
CA GLY A 66 -7.45 10.06 -5.13
C GLY A 66 -6.11 9.41 -4.84
N ASP A 67 -6.08 8.26 -4.16
CA ASP A 67 -4.84 7.62 -3.75
C ASP A 67 -4.61 6.27 -4.47
N CYS A 68 -3.42 5.70 -4.27
CA CYS A 68 -3.09 4.34 -4.69
C CYS A 68 -3.08 3.37 -3.50
N PHE A 69 -3.44 2.13 -3.75
CA PHE A 69 -3.51 1.09 -2.74
C PHE A 69 -2.80 -0.19 -3.20
N ILE A 70 -2.13 -0.88 -2.29
CA ILE A 70 -1.52 -2.18 -2.56
C ILE A 70 -2.28 -3.28 -1.82
N ILE A 71 -2.93 -4.17 -2.57
CA ILE A 71 -3.53 -5.39 -2.04
C ILE A 71 -2.50 -6.51 -2.15
N ASP A 72 -1.94 -6.94 -1.02
CA ASP A 72 -0.99 -8.06 -0.95
C ASP A 72 -1.73 -9.32 -0.50
N LEU A 73 -1.92 -10.25 -1.45
CA LEU A 73 -2.58 -11.54 -1.26
C LEU A 73 -1.57 -12.70 -1.33
N GLY A 74 -0.30 -12.46 -0.98
CA GLY A 74 0.65 -13.55 -0.91
C GLY A 74 1.37 -13.80 -2.23
N THR A 75 0.72 -14.59 -3.09
CA THR A 75 1.21 -15.01 -4.41
C THR A 75 0.93 -13.96 -5.49
N LYS A 76 0.00 -13.05 -5.23
CA LYS A 76 -0.33 -11.91 -6.11
C LYS A 76 -0.33 -10.63 -5.30
N ILE A 77 0.21 -9.58 -5.91
CA ILE A 77 0.23 -8.22 -5.40
C ILE A 77 -0.51 -7.37 -6.43
N TYR A 78 -1.58 -6.71 -6.00
CA TYR A 78 -2.34 -5.80 -6.84
C TYR A 78 -2.01 -4.36 -6.47
N GLN A 79 -1.56 -3.59 -7.44
CA GLN A 79 -1.51 -2.14 -7.35
C GLN A 79 -2.84 -1.60 -7.86
N TRP A 80 -3.72 -1.18 -6.96
CA TRP A 80 -4.98 -0.54 -7.32
C TRP A 80 -4.78 0.98 -7.40
N CYS A 81 -5.12 1.56 -8.54
CA CYS A 81 -5.01 2.99 -8.82
C CYS A 81 -6.40 3.62 -8.80
N GLY A 82 -6.63 4.56 -7.88
CA GLY A 82 -7.88 5.32 -7.85
C GLY A 82 -8.05 6.18 -9.09
N SER A 83 -9.30 6.42 -9.48
CA SER A 83 -9.63 7.15 -10.72
C SER A 83 -9.11 8.59 -10.79
N SER A 84 -8.86 9.23 -9.65
CA SER A 84 -8.32 10.59 -9.55
C SER A 84 -6.88 10.66 -9.02
N CYS A 85 -6.20 9.51 -8.83
CA CYS A 85 -4.81 9.51 -8.39
C CYS A 85 -3.84 10.07 -9.44
N ASN A 86 -2.77 10.71 -8.97
CA ASN A 86 -1.82 11.35 -9.86
C ASN A 86 -0.70 10.39 -10.31
N LYS A 87 0.03 10.76 -11.38
CA LYS A 87 1.10 9.93 -11.95
C LYS A 87 2.25 9.64 -10.97
N TYR A 88 2.51 10.56 -10.03
CA TYR A 88 3.58 10.41 -9.05
C TYR A 88 3.21 9.34 -8.01
N GLU A 89 1.97 9.35 -7.52
CA GLU A 89 1.44 8.32 -6.63
C GLU A 89 1.43 6.95 -7.30
N ARG A 90 1.01 6.86 -8.56
CA ARG A 90 1.06 5.61 -9.34
C ARG A 90 2.48 5.05 -9.44
N LEU A 91 3.47 5.91 -9.70
CA LEU A 91 4.88 5.51 -9.75
C LEU A 91 5.35 5.01 -8.39
N LYS A 92 4.98 5.71 -7.32
CA LYS A 92 5.42 5.40 -5.96
C LYS A 92 4.76 4.13 -5.41
N ALA A 93 3.47 3.93 -5.69
CA ALA A 93 2.79 2.68 -5.41
C ALA A 93 3.45 1.51 -6.17
N ASN A 94 3.86 1.72 -7.42
CA ASN A 94 4.59 0.71 -8.17
C ASN A 94 5.94 0.35 -7.53
N GLN A 95 6.69 1.34 -7.02
CA GLN A 95 7.93 1.11 -6.26
C GLN A 95 7.67 0.28 -5.00
N VAL A 96 6.61 0.60 -4.23
CA VAL A 96 6.21 -0.16 -3.04
C VAL A 96 5.85 -1.62 -3.40
N ALA A 97 4.99 -1.81 -4.40
CA ALA A 97 4.57 -3.15 -4.86
C ALA A 97 5.75 -3.99 -5.37
N THR A 98 6.63 -3.35 -6.14
CA THR A 98 7.88 -3.96 -6.64
C THR A 98 8.81 -4.36 -5.50
N GLY A 99 8.96 -3.50 -4.50
CA GLY A 99 9.72 -3.79 -3.29
C GLY A 99 9.17 -4.99 -2.52
N ILE A 100 7.84 -5.10 -2.34
CA ILE A 100 7.23 -6.27 -1.71
C ILE A 100 7.53 -7.54 -2.53
N ARG A 101 7.33 -7.48 -3.85
CA ARG A 101 7.56 -8.63 -4.74
C ARG A 101 9.00 -9.14 -4.65
N TYR A 102 10.00 -8.26 -4.73
CA TYR A 102 11.39 -8.69 -4.78
C TYR A 102 12.00 -8.92 -3.39
N ASN A 103 11.73 -8.04 -2.42
CA ASN A 103 12.40 -8.09 -1.12
C ASN A 103 11.69 -9.04 -0.14
N GLU A 104 10.35 -9.08 -0.15
CA GLU A 104 9.58 -9.93 0.76
C GLU A 104 9.21 -11.27 0.10
N ARG A 105 9.03 -11.31 -1.23
CA ARG A 105 8.58 -12.53 -1.94
C ARG A 105 9.61 -13.14 -2.87
N LYS A 106 10.86 -12.64 -2.86
CA LYS A 106 11.98 -13.16 -3.67
C LYS A 106 11.63 -13.30 -5.15
N GLY A 107 10.81 -12.38 -5.68
CA GLY A 107 10.37 -12.35 -7.07
C GLY A 107 9.26 -13.34 -7.44
N ARG A 108 8.79 -14.17 -6.50
CA ARG A 108 7.83 -15.26 -6.75
C ARG A 108 6.38 -14.81 -6.85
N SER A 109 6.06 -13.62 -6.34
CA SER A 109 4.72 -13.06 -6.47
C SER A 109 4.53 -12.45 -7.86
N GLU A 110 3.31 -12.58 -8.40
CA GLU A 110 2.86 -11.81 -9.55
C GLU A 110 2.51 -10.37 -9.11
N LEU A 111 2.80 -9.37 -9.95
CA LEU A 111 2.40 -7.98 -9.72
C LEU A 111 1.43 -7.57 -10.83
N ILE A 112 0.23 -7.13 -10.45
CA ILE A 112 -0.86 -6.78 -11.36
C ILE A 112 -1.29 -5.34 -11.07
N VAL A 113 -1.32 -4.49 -12.08
CA VAL A 113 -1.89 -3.13 -11.96
C VAL A 113 -3.37 -3.20 -12.27
N VAL A 114 -4.19 -2.58 -11.42
CA VAL A 114 -5.65 -2.54 -11.49
C VAL A 114 -6.08 -1.08 -11.46
N GLU A 115 -6.86 -0.66 -12.44
CA GLU A 115 -7.48 0.66 -12.43
C GLU A 115 -8.87 0.57 -11.80
N GLU A 116 -9.31 1.64 -11.12
CA GLU A 116 -10.66 1.72 -10.57
C GLU A 116 -11.74 1.37 -11.62
N GLY A 117 -12.67 0.49 -11.24
CA GLY A 117 -13.76 0.02 -12.11
C GLY A 117 -13.37 -1.12 -13.05
N SER A 118 -12.10 -1.57 -13.02
CA SER A 118 -11.60 -2.71 -13.77
C SER A 118 -11.09 -3.82 -12.84
N GLU A 119 -11.66 -3.94 -11.64
CA GLU A 119 -11.21 -4.92 -10.66
C GLU A 119 -11.47 -6.36 -11.13
N PRO A 120 -10.46 -7.25 -11.09
CA PRO A 120 -10.66 -8.65 -11.41
C PRO A 120 -11.56 -9.33 -10.38
N SER A 121 -12.24 -10.39 -10.81
CA SER A 121 -13.18 -11.16 -9.97
C SER A 121 -12.55 -11.67 -8.66
N GLU A 122 -11.24 -11.93 -8.65
CA GLU A 122 -10.49 -12.32 -7.48
C GLU A 122 -10.49 -11.22 -6.40
N LEU A 123 -10.32 -9.95 -6.78
CA LEU A 123 -10.40 -8.83 -5.82
C LEU A 123 -11.83 -8.63 -5.32
N ILE A 124 -12.83 -8.73 -6.20
CA ILE A 124 -14.25 -8.63 -5.81
C ILE A 124 -14.63 -9.75 -4.84
N LYS A 125 -14.08 -10.95 -4.99
CA LYS A 125 -14.30 -12.06 -4.04
C LYS A 125 -13.71 -11.78 -2.65
N VAL A 126 -12.61 -11.03 -2.58
CA VAL A 126 -11.91 -10.72 -1.32
C VAL A 126 -12.50 -9.49 -0.63
N LEU A 127 -12.78 -8.42 -1.37
CA LEU A 127 -13.24 -7.14 -0.84
C LEU A 127 -14.77 -7.00 -0.85
N GLY A 128 -15.48 -7.83 -1.63
CA GLY A 128 -16.89 -7.66 -1.93
C GLY A 128 -17.12 -6.76 -3.16
N GLY A 129 -18.39 -6.49 -3.48
CA GLY A 129 -18.75 -5.56 -4.56
C GLY A 129 -18.27 -4.14 -4.26
N LYS A 130 -17.65 -3.49 -5.25
CA LYS A 130 -17.13 -2.13 -5.10
C LYS A 130 -18.28 -1.14 -4.88
N PRO A 131 -18.29 -0.37 -3.77
CA PRO A 131 -19.24 0.71 -3.58
C PRO A 131 -18.82 1.97 -4.37
N GLU A 132 -19.59 3.03 -4.22
CA GLU A 132 -19.11 4.36 -4.58
C GLU A 132 -18.05 4.80 -3.55
N LEU A 133 -16.88 5.21 -4.04
CA LEU A 133 -15.75 5.61 -3.19
C LEU A 133 -15.76 7.12 -2.96
N PRO A 134 -15.32 7.59 -1.78
CA PRO A 134 -15.12 9.01 -1.53
C PRO A 134 -13.98 9.56 -2.41
N ASP A 135 -13.99 10.87 -2.62
CA ASP A 135 -12.85 11.57 -3.21
C ASP A 135 -11.62 11.48 -2.29
N GLY A 136 -10.43 11.64 -2.85
CA GLY A 136 -9.19 11.67 -2.05
C GLY A 136 -9.13 12.92 -1.17
N GLY A 137 -8.67 12.76 0.06
CA GLY A 137 -8.44 13.90 0.96
C GLY A 137 -7.14 14.64 0.62
N ASP A 138 -7.18 15.98 0.76
CA ASP A 138 -6.07 16.91 0.54
C ASP A 138 -5.05 16.98 1.71
N ASP A 139 -5.08 16.03 2.66
CA ASP A 139 -4.28 16.04 3.89
C ASP A 139 -2.74 15.94 3.69
N ASP A 140 -2.25 16.11 2.46
CA ASP A 140 -0.83 16.16 2.08
C ASP A 140 -0.09 17.42 2.61
N ASP A 141 -0.76 18.34 3.29
CA ASP A 141 -0.20 19.64 3.71
C ASP A 141 0.34 19.70 5.16
N ILE A 142 0.36 18.59 5.91
CA ILE A 142 0.97 18.60 7.25
C ILE A 142 2.45 18.14 7.18
N ILE A 143 3.28 19.16 6.91
CA ILE A 143 4.76 19.34 7.05
C ILE A 143 5.63 18.92 5.85
#